data_AF-A0A962XEI8-F1
#
_entry.id   AF-A0A962XEI8-F1
#
_cell.length_a   1.000
_cell.length_b   1.000
_cell.length_c   1.000
_cell.angle_alpha   90.00
_cell.angle_beta   90.00
_cell.angle_gamma   90.00
#
_symmetry.space_group_name_H-M   'P 1'
#
loop_
_entity.id
_entity.type
_entity.pdbx_description
1 polymer ?
#
loop_
_entity_poly.entity_id
_entity_poly.type
_entity_poly.pdbx_seq_one_letter_code
_entity_poly.pdbx_strand_id
1 'polypeptide(L)'
;MRTAKRTLSLLVGLALGASFAGSALAQGQLEKVMKDRGLTEKDVLAAAKTYVPTGGRDEYIAFSSGGQSGQVIVYGIPSMRILKYIAVFTPEPWQGYGFDDESKAVLAQGRVRGKDIVYGDTHHP
;
A
#
# COMPACT_ATOMS: atom_id res chain seq x y z
N MET A 1 -40.50 -1.57 -37.89
CA MET A 1 -39.55 -2.57 -37.34
C MET A 1 -38.17 -2.61 -38.02
N ARG A 2 -38.02 -2.39 -39.35
CA ARG A 2 -36.71 -2.48 -40.04
C ARG A 2 -35.73 -1.33 -39.73
N THR A 3 -36.23 -0.12 -39.55
CA THR A 3 -35.44 1.08 -39.19
C THR A 3 -34.84 0.96 -37.78
N ALA A 4 -35.63 0.53 -36.81
CA ALA A 4 -35.17 0.28 -35.43
C ALA A 4 -34.07 -0.80 -35.33
N LYS A 5 -34.13 -1.84 -36.17
CA LYS A 5 -33.07 -2.87 -36.24
C LYS A 5 -31.76 -2.31 -36.83
N ARG A 6 -31.84 -1.44 -37.84
CA ARG A 6 -30.65 -0.80 -38.45
C ARG A 6 -29.97 0.20 -37.52
N THR A 7 -30.74 1.02 -36.80
CA THR A 7 -30.18 1.95 -35.80
C THR A 7 -29.55 1.21 -34.62
N LEU A 8 -30.15 0.10 -34.16
CA LEU A 8 -29.58 -0.73 -33.11
C LEU A 8 -28.25 -1.40 -33.55
N SER A 9 -28.16 -1.91 -34.79
CA SER A 9 -26.93 -2.48 -35.33
C SER A 9 -25.80 -1.44 -35.48
N LEU A 10 -26.13 -0.20 -35.85
CA LEU A 10 -25.15 0.88 -35.95
C LEU A 10 -24.60 1.28 -34.57
N LEU A 11 -25.48 1.38 -33.57
CA LEU A 11 -25.10 1.72 -32.20
C LEU A 11 -24.20 0.65 -31.57
N VAL A 12 -24.50 -0.64 -31.80
CA VAL A 12 -23.66 -1.76 -31.35
C VAL A 12 -22.29 -1.75 -32.04
N GLY A 13 -22.26 -1.51 -33.36
CA GLY A 13 -20.99 -1.40 -34.11
C GLY A 13 -20.11 -0.24 -33.63
N LEU A 14 -20.72 0.92 -33.33
CA LEU A 14 -20.00 2.09 -32.81
C LEU A 14 -19.45 1.84 -31.39
N ALA A 15 -20.24 1.20 -30.51
CA ALA A 15 -19.82 0.86 -29.15
C ALA A 15 -18.68 -0.17 -29.13
N LEU A 16 -18.75 -1.18 -30.00
CA LEU A 16 -17.67 -2.16 -30.18
C LEU A 16 -16.39 -1.49 -30.73
N GLY A 17 -16.52 -0.63 -31.74
CA GLY A 17 -15.39 0.10 -32.34
C GLY A 17 -14.68 1.03 -31.34
N ALA A 18 -15.44 1.77 -30.52
CA ALA A 18 -14.86 2.64 -29.50
C ALA A 18 -14.14 1.85 -28.39
N SER A 19 -14.70 0.70 -27.98
CA SER A 19 -14.08 -0.19 -26.99
C SER A 19 -12.77 -0.82 -27.49
N PHE A 20 -12.74 -1.21 -28.77
CA PHE A 20 -11.53 -1.72 -29.43
C PHE A 20 -10.44 -0.64 -29.56
N ALA A 21 -10.79 0.58 -29.96
CA ALA A 21 -9.84 1.67 -30.09
C ALA A 21 -9.20 2.04 -28.73
N GLY A 22 -10.00 2.09 -27.65
CA GLY A 22 -9.48 2.35 -26.30
C GLY A 22 -8.51 1.27 -25.82
N SER A 23 -8.81 -0.01 -26.10
CA SER A 23 -7.96 -1.14 -25.72
C SER A 23 -6.62 -1.16 -26.48
N ALA A 24 -6.64 -0.85 -27.79
CA ALA A 24 -5.43 -0.76 -28.61
C ALA A 24 -4.51 0.38 -28.16
N LEU A 25 -5.08 1.54 -27.80
CA LEU A 25 -4.31 2.66 -27.25
C LEU A 25 -3.65 2.30 -25.91
N ALA A 26 -4.39 1.64 -25.01
CA ALA A 26 -3.86 1.20 -23.73
C ALA A 26 -2.71 0.19 -23.90
N GLN A 27 -2.85 -0.76 -24.83
CA GLN A 27 -1.81 -1.76 -25.11
C GLN A 27 -0.54 -1.14 -25.68
N GLY A 28 -0.64 -0.22 -26.65
CA GLY A 28 0.52 0.47 -27.20
C GLY A 28 1.24 1.34 -26.17
N GLN A 29 0.51 1.97 -25.26
CA GLN A 29 1.11 2.71 -24.13
C GLN A 29 1.82 1.77 -23.14
N LEU A 30 1.20 0.62 -22.83
CA LEU A 30 1.81 -0.38 -21.95
C LEU A 30 3.12 -0.92 -22.54
N GLU A 31 3.14 -1.29 -23.83
CA GLU A 31 4.34 -1.75 -24.53
C GLU A 31 5.46 -0.69 -24.52
N LYS A 32 5.10 0.58 -24.75
CA LYS A 32 6.06 1.69 -24.66
C LYS A 32 6.65 1.80 -23.26
N VAL A 33 5.83 1.76 -22.21
CA VAL A 33 6.29 1.82 -20.81
C VAL A 33 7.18 0.62 -20.48
N MET A 34 6.80 -0.58 -20.91
CA MET A 34 7.60 -1.79 -20.72
C MET A 34 8.97 -1.66 -21.39
N LYS A 35 9.02 -1.20 -22.64
CA LYS A 35 10.26 -0.96 -23.37
C LYS A 35 11.14 0.09 -22.70
N ASP A 36 10.55 1.24 -22.35
CA ASP A 36 11.28 2.36 -21.74
C ASP A 36 11.86 1.99 -20.36
N ARG A 37 11.18 1.12 -19.63
CA ARG A 37 11.60 0.64 -18.30
C ARG A 37 12.36 -0.70 -18.32
N GLY A 38 12.55 -1.30 -19.49
CA GLY A 38 13.19 -2.63 -19.63
C GLY A 38 12.44 -3.76 -18.91
N LEU A 39 11.10 -3.69 -18.85
CA LEU A 39 10.26 -4.65 -18.14
C LEU A 39 9.79 -5.78 -19.05
N THR A 40 9.79 -7.00 -18.53
CA THR A 40 9.12 -8.14 -19.14
C THR A 40 7.64 -8.20 -18.74
N GLU A 41 6.83 -8.97 -19.47
CA GLU A 41 5.44 -9.23 -19.11
C GLU A 41 5.32 -9.84 -17.69
N LYS A 42 6.30 -10.66 -17.30
CA LYS A 42 6.37 -11.26 -15.97
C LYS A 42 6.55 -10.19 -14.88
N ASP A 43 7.36 -9.16 -15.14
CA ASP A 43 7.58 -8.07 -14.19
C ASP A 43 6.30 -7.23 -14.01
N VAL A 44 5.60 -6.95 -15.12
CA VAL A 44 4.30 -6.25 -15.07
C VAL A 44 3.27 -7.06 -14.29
N LEU A 45 3.20 -8.37 -14.53
CA LEU A 45 2.30 -9.25 -13.78
C LEU A 45 2.65 -9.29 -12.28
N ALA A 46 3.92 -9.32 -11.92
CA ALA A 46 4.37 -9.27 -10.52
C ALA A 46 3.99 -7.94 -9.86
N ALA A 47 4.18 -6.80 -10.56
CA ALA A 47 3.79 -5.49 -10.07
C ALA A 47 2.26 -5.34 -9.92
N ALA A 48 1.49 -5.88 -10.86
CA ALA A 48 0.03 -5.86 -10.80
C ALA A 48 -0.52 -6.65 -9.61
N LYS A 49 0.17 -7.72 -9.18
CA LYS A 49 -0.21 -8.51 -7.99
C LYS A 49 0.00 -7.79 -6.66
N THR A 50 0.88 -6.78 -6.60
CA THR A 50 1.09 -5.97 -5.40
C THR A 50 0.36 -4.63 -5.46
N TYR A 51 -0.19 -4.27 -6.61
CA TYR A 51 -0.90 -3.02 -6.79
C TYR A 51 -2.29 -3.05 -6.13
N VAL A 52 -2.54 -2.08 -5.25
CA VAL A 52 -3.86 -1.80 -4.69
C VAL A 52 -4.29 -0.40 -5.14
N PRO A 53 -5.40 -0.24 -5.86
CA PRO A 53 -5.84 1.05 -6.38
C PRO A 53 -6.31 1.99 -5.27
N THR A 54 -6.37 3.29 -5.57
CA THR A 54 -6.95 4.30 -4.67
C THR A 54 -8.37 3.93 -4.27
N GLY A 55 -8.68 4.02 -2.97
CA GLY A 55 -9.96 3.58 -2.40
C GLY A 55 -10.08 2.07 -2.20
N GLY A 56 -9.17 1.27 -2.76
CA GLY A 56 -9.02 -0.14 -2.46
C GLY A 56 -8.44 -0.39 -1.07
N ARG A 57 -8.70 -1.58 -0.53
CA ARG A 57 -8.18 -2.03 0.77
C ARG A 57 -7.23 -3.20 0.56
N ASP A 58 -6.16 -3.23 1.35
CA ASP A 58 -5.31 -4.40 1.48
C ASP A 58 -6.10 -5.57 2.08
N GLU A 59 -5.73 -6.78 1.69
CA GLU A 59 -6.40 -8.01 2.13
C GLU A 59 -6.02 -8.37 3.55
N TYR A 60 -4.74 -8.14 3.91
CA TYR A 60 -4.21 -8.40 5.24
C TYR A 60 -3.55 -7.18 5.85
N ILE A 61 -3.55 -7.14 7.18
CA ILE A 61 -2.78 -6.20 7.97
C ILE A 61 -1.68 -6.99 8.66
N ALA A 62 -0.43 -6.58 8.44
CA ALA A 62 0.72 -7.14 9.12
C ALA A 62 1.16 -6.21 10.25
N PHE A 63 1.41 -6.82 11.42
CA PHE A 63 2.14 -6.19 12.52
C PHE A 63 3.56 -6.72 12.47
N SER A 64 4.53 -5.83 12.40
CA SER A 64 5.91 -6.21 12.15
C SER A 64 6.86 -5.44 13.05
N SER A 65 7.99 -6.08 13.32
CA SER A 65 9.10 -5.53 14.07
C SER A 65 9.64 -4.25 13.41
N GLY A 66 9.84 -3.20 14.21
CA GLY A 66 10.70 -2.08 13.82
C GLY A 66 12.20 -2.36 14.07
N GLY A 67 12.54 -3.51 14.61
CA GLY A 67 13.90 -3.85 15.05
C GLY A 67 14.41 -2.83 16.06
N GLN A 68 15.68 -2.43 15.90
CA GLN A 68 16.40 -1.50 16.78
C GLN A 68 15.81 -0.08 16.83
N SER A 69 14.81 0.22 15.99
CA SER A 69 14.10 1.49 16.09
C SER A 69 13.07 1.48 17.24
N GLY A 70 12.63 0.31 17.70
CA GLY A 70 11.89 0.14 18.95
C GLY A 70 10.37 0.36 18.86
N GLN A 71 9.82 0.52 17.66
CA GLN A 71 8.39 0.60 17.38
C GLN A 71 7.85 -0.70 16.74
N VAL A 72 6.54 -0.79 16.59
CA VAL A 72 5.87 -1.79 15.75
C VAL A 72 5.36 -1.11 14.48
N ILE A 73 5.65 -1.69 13.32
CA ILE A 73 5.20 -1.20 12.02
C ILE A 73 3.94 -1.97 11.62
N VAL A 74 2.89 -1.23 11.30
CA VAL A 74 1.65 -1.77 10.73
C VAL A 74 1.65 -1.46 9.24
N TYR A 75 1.54 -2.47 8.39
CA TYR A 75 1.46 -2.29 6.94
C TYR A 75 0.43 -3.23 6.31
N GLY A 76 -0.08 -2.82 5.14
CA GLY A 76 -1.04 -3.61 4.36
C GLY A 76 -0.35 -4.59 3.42
N ILE A 77 -0.93 -5.77 3.21
CA ILE A 77 -0.52 -6.75 2.20
C ILE A 77 -1.68 -6.91 1.20
N PRO A 78 -1.42 -6.82 -0.12
CA PRO A 78 -0.12 -6.91 -0.78
C PRO A 78 0.54 -5.58 -1.14
N SER A 79 -0.05 -4.42 -0.81
CA SER A 79 0.50 -3.12 -1.23
C SER A 79 1.82 -2.75 -0.55
N MET A 80 2.13 -3.39 0.58
CA MET A 80 3.30 -3.11 1.43
C MET A 80 3.36 -1.67 1.93
N ARG A 81 2.23 -0.94 1.88
CA ARG A 81 2.15 0.44 2.38
C ARG A 81 2.13 0.45 3.89
N ILE A 82 2.97 1.29 4.49
CA ILE A 82 2.96 1.55 5.92
C ILE A 82 1.69 2.31 6.27
N LEU A 83 0.89 1.74 7.16
CA LEU A 83 -0.37 2.29 7.63
C LEU A 83 -0.20 3.05 8.95
N LYS A 84 0.67 2.56 9.83
CA LYS A 84 0.91 3.15 11.15
C LYS A 84 2.25 2.70 11.72
N TYR A 85 2.88 3.56 12.50
CA TYR A 85 3.88 3.17 13.48
C TYR A 85 3.24 3.22 14.87
N ILE A 86 3.42 2.18 15.67
CA ILE A 86 2.96 2.12 17.06
C ILE A 86 4.21 2.26 17.92
N ALA A 87 4.32 3.37 18.65
CA ALA A 87 5.42 3.58 19.58
C ALA A 87 5.39 2.55 20.73
N VAL A 88 6.55 2.00 21.08
CA VAL A 88 6.68 0.99 22.15
C VAL A 88 7.84 1.34 23.09
N PHE A 89 9.08 1.15 22.64
CA PHE A 89 10.29 1.31 23.49
C PHE A 89 10.97 2.67 23.32
N THR A 90 10.87 3.26 22.13
CA THR A 90 11.52 4.53 21.79
C THR A 90 10.50 5.66 21.86
N PRO A 91 10.80 6.80 22.53
CA PRO A 91 9.99 8.01 22.42
C PRO A 91 9.82 8.46 20.98
N GLU A 92 8.59 8.78 20.58
CA GLU A 92 8.20 9.13 19.21
C GLU A 92 7.59 10.54 19.22
N PRO A 93 8.40 11.61 19.05
CA PRO A 93 7.97 12.99 19.31
C PRO A 93 6.85 13.46 18.40
N TRP A 94 6.77 12.95 17.17
CA TRP A 94 5.68 13.31 16.24
C TRP A 94 4.33 12.71 16.66
N GLN A 95 4.33 11.68 17.53
CA GLN A 95 3.12 11.10 18.13
C GLN A 95 2.82 11.67 19.51
N GLY A 96 3.79 12.32 20.17
CA GLY A 96 3.73 12.70 21.57
C GLY A 96 4.12 11.59 22.57
N TYR A 97 4.33 10.35 22.10
CA TYR A 97 4.70 9.23 22.97
C TYR A 97 6.10 9.43 23.57
N GLY A 98 6.20 9.36 24.89
CA GLY A 98 7.38 9.70 25.68
C GLY A 98 7.49 11.18 26.05
N PHE A 99 6.50 12.00 25.67
CA PHE A 99 6.49 13.45 25.94
C PHE A 99 5.30 13.90 26.79
N ASP A 100 4.19 13.16 26.82
CA ASP A 100 3.10 13.32 27.80
C ASP A 100 3.35 12.52 29.10
N ASP A 101 2.55 12.77 30.13
CA ASP A 101 2.74 12.17 31.45
C ASP A 101 2.38 10.68 31.46
N GLU A 102 1.36 10.29 30.70
CA GLU A 102 0.86 8.93 30.59
C GLU A 102 1.89 7.99 29.94
N SER A 103 2.44 8.39 28.79
CA SER A 103 3.45 7.61 28.06
C SER A 103 4.79 7.60 28.77
N LYS A 104 5.18 8.68 29.45
CA LYS A 104 6.34 8.66 30.36
C LYS A 104 6.13 7.67 31.49
N ALA A 105 4.92 7.57 32.05
CA ALA A 105 4.59 6.59 33.06
C ALA A 105 4.67 5.16 32.53
N VAL A 106 4.26 4.91 31.27
CA VAL A 106 4.42 3.60 30.60
C VAL A 106 5.91 3.27 30.42
N LEU A 107 6.70 4.15 29.83
CA LEU A 107 8.14 3.94 29.63
C LEU A 107 8.90 3.74 30.95
N ALA A 108 8.49 4.45 32.00
CA ALA A 108 9.06 4.30 33.34
C ALA A 108 8.91 2.88 33.91
N GLN A 109 7.91 2.10 33.50
CA GLN A 109 7.76 0.70 33.93
C GLN A 109 8.89 -0.20 33.40
N GLY A 110 9.53 0.19 32.30
CA GLY A 110 10.69 -0.50 31.72
C GLY A 110 12.03 -0.10 32.33
N ARG A 111 12.06 0.72 33.39
CA ARG A 111 13.30 1.17 34.03
C ARG A 111 14.11 -0.01 34.58
N VAL A 112 15.41 0.00 34.31
CA VAL A 112 16.35 -1.01 34.82
C VAL A 112 17.31 -0.35 35.78
N ARG A 113 17.34 -0.84 37.03
CA ARG A 113 18.22 -0.31 38.10
C ARG A 113 18.07 1.21 38.29
N GLY A 114 16.83 1.70 38.25
CA GLY A 114 16.49 3.12 38.40
C GLY A 114 16.84 4.00 37.19
N LYS A 115 17.31 3.44 36.08
CA LYS A 115 17.63 4.19 34.87
C LYS A 115 16.52 4.10 33.84
N ASP A 116 16.22 5.24 33.23
CA ASP A 116 15.35 5.32 32.05
C ASP A 116 15.97 4.57 30.88
N ILE A 117 15.13 3.80 30.19
CA ILE A 117 15.46 3.15 28.92
C ILE A 117 14.55 3.78 27.87
N VAL A 118 15.15 4.58 26.98
CA VAL A 118 14.44 5.36 25.95
C VAL A 118 14.75 4.87 24.53
N TYR A 119 15.20 3.63 24.42
CA TYR A 119 15.50 2.95 23.17
C TYR A 119 15.27 1.45 23.37
N GLY A 120 14.99 0.73 22.29
CA GLY A 120 14.80 -0.71 22.36
C GLY A 120 14.80 -1.37 21.00
N ASP A 121 14.72 -2.70 21.02
CA ASP A 121 14.69 -3.53 19.83
C ASP A 121 13.44 -4.41 19.85
N THR A 122 12.44 -4.06 19.04
CA THR A 122 11.19 -4.82 18.95
C THR A 122 11.43 -6.07 18.13
N HIS A 123 11.39 -7.26 18.74
CA HIS A 123 11.72 -8.51 18.04
C HIS A 123 10.51 -9.21 17.42
N HIS A 124 9.60 -9.75 18.23
CA HIS A 124 8.52 -10.63 17.76
C HIS A 124 7.13 -10.10 18.17
N PRO A 125 6.54 -9.20 17.37
CA PRO A 125 5.14 -8.80 17.51
C PRO A 125 4.16 -9.83 16.92
#